data_AF-A0A7W2ERM1-F1
#
_entry.id   AF-A0A7W2ERM1-F1
#
_cell.length_a   1.000
_cell.length_b   1.000
_cell.length_c   1.000
_cell.angle_alpha   90.00
_cell.angle_beta   90.00
_cell.angle_gamma   90.00
#
_symmetry.space_group_name_H-M   'P 1'
#
loop_
_entity.id
_entity.type
_entity.pdbx_description
1 polymer ?
#
loop_
_entity_poly.entity_id
_entity_poly.type
_entity_poly.pdbx_seq_one_letter_code
_entity_poly.pdbx_strand_id
1 'polypeptide(L)'
;MANREELGIIRGARAGDAVSQLALGKLYLFGGASLPRSMPTALHWLSRAAQQQQDEAWMLIGHHIPFEYAQHCQPAVLPWYDRAYDAGVAPAGLVLAQLVLGGADGADDGLRAKAMLALEDAARDGSAEARRLLASQRGEPAPPACAVAACAVGADAARPGPCADQYALLEQAWQGQDYRAYLRAALPLARIVLQGAPADAEAARVAGWPVEPQQVLLLARCAEALDGLAEHDPELQQCRELAAHGGDRQAQLALGLWFARMNCAGERLAAGIAAVNFKRAIRWLTLAGEQGMAEAWFALSRIYLKPEFSQRSVAEAQAYLERAAEMGHRVAQLECGLYAWRTRRNGEMSDVRAAYWLQKAAAQGCAEAEAVLAKIAAPAAAPSWTEAVLPLLTRALADSQPLLAARIELARLFGLTRAETLLLDVKAADHGHCLVVDIRASYGRSKRRLILLRTAQQRQALDRIVRQFEHVDSGPDGLEGNYRQRLYRLKTWLGAGMPRLLAA
;
A
#
# COMPACT_ATOMS: atom_id res chain seq x y z
N MET A 1 -3.07 26.00 -31.51
CA MET A 1 -3.20 26.29 -32.95
C MET A 1 -1.86 26.77 -33.45
N ALA A 2 -1.39 26.27 -34.60
CA ALA A 2 -0.01 26.51 -35.02
C ALA A 2 0.26 27.97 -35.38
N ASN A 3 1.45 28.46 -35.05
CA ASN A 3 1.85 29.84 -35.28
C ASN A 3 1.91 30.14 -36.80
N ARG A 4 1.68 31.38 -37.22
CA ARG A 4 1.58 31.77 -38.64
C ARG A 4 2.84 31.39 -39.44
N GLU A 5 3.99 31.43 -38.80
CA GLU A 5 5.29 31.04 -39.35
C GLU A 5 5.41 29.51 -39.51
N GLU A 6 5.02 28.74 -38.49
CA GLU A 6 5.01 27.27 -38.53
C GLU A 6 4.04 26.74 -39.61
N LEU A 7 2.89 27.42 -39.81
CA LEU A 7 1.97 27.13 -40.91
C LEU A 7 2.56 27.45 -42.29
N GLY A 8 3.49 28.40 -42.38
CA GLY A 8 4.29 28.65 -43.58
C GLY A 8 5.25 27.49 -43.87
N ILE A 9 6.00 27.06 -42.86
CA ILE A 9 6.96 25.95 -42.93
C ILE A 9 6.26 24.64 -43.28
N ILE A 10 5.11 24.34 -42.67
CA ILE A 10 4.33 23.13 -42.98
C ILE A 10 3.86 23.11 -44.43
N ARG A 11 3.42 24.26 -44.97
CA ARG A 11 3.01 24.37 -46.37
C ARG A 11 4.19 24.20 -47.32
N GLY A 12 5.33 24.85 -47.04
CA GLY A 12 6.56 24.71 -47.82
C GLY A 12 7.09 23.27 -47.84
N ALA A 13 7.11 22.60 -46.68
CA ALA A 13 7.58 21.22 -46.56
C ALA A 13 6.71 20.25 -47.36
N ARG A 14 5.38 20.43 -47.33
CA ARG A 14 4.42 19.65 -48.14
C ARG A 14 4.53 19.94 -49.64
N ALA A 15 4.92 21.15 -50.02
CA ALA A 15 5.18 21.52 -51.41
C ALA A 15 6.52 20.97 -51.94
N GLY A 16 7.34 20.35 -51.09
CA GLY A 16 8.60 19.72 -51.48
C GLY A 16 9.85 20.55 -51.22
N ASP A 17 9.74 21.77 -50.67
CA ASP A 17 10.89 22.63 -50.42
C ASP A 17 11.86 22.02 -49.37
N ALA A 18 13.11 21.80 -49.77
CA ALA A 18 14.13 21.16 -48.95
C ALA A 18 14.42 21.93 -47.65
N VAL A 19 14.43 23.27 -47.70
CA VAL A 19 14.72 24.13 -46.54
C VAL A 19 13.56 24.05 -45.54
N SER A 20 12.32 24.11 -46.02
CA SER A 20 11.14 23.94 -45.19
C SER A 20 11.05 22.54 -44.58
N GLN A 21 11.47 21.49 -45.30
CA GLN A 21 11.51 20.12 -44.75
C GLN A 21 12.52 19.99 -43.62
N LEU A 22 13.72 20.56 -43.77
CA LEU A 22 14.73 20.60 -42.72
C LEU A 22 14.23 21.39 -41.49
N ALA A 23 13.65 22.57 -41.70
CA ALA A 23 13.09 23.39 -40.64
C ALA A 23 11.95 22.68 -39.90
N LEU A 24 11.04 22.02 -40.62
CA LEU A 24 9.96 21.24 -40.02
C LEU A 24 10.48 20.03 -39.23
N GLY A 25 11.50 19.35 -39.75
CA GLY A 25 12.19 18.26 -39.06
C GLY A 25 12.77 18.70 -37.72
N LYS A 26 13.48 19.84 -37.69
CA LYS A 26 14.01 20.45 -36.45
C LYS A 26 12.91 20.79 -35.45
N LEU A 27 11.78 21.33 -35.91
CA LEU A 27 10.65 21.67 -35.03
C LEU A 27 10.07 20.43 -34.35
N TYR A 28 9.93 19.31 -35.07
CA TYR A 28 9.49 18.06 -34.45
C TYR A 28 10.56 17.39 -33.57
N LEU A 29 11.85 17.64 -33.84
CA LEU A 29 12.96 17.09 -33.07
C LEU A 29 13.14 17.80 -31.71
N PHE A 30 13.16 19.13 -31.72
CA PHE A 30 13.42 19.94 -30.52
C PHE A 30 12.15 20.50 -29.87
N GLY A 31 11.00 20.42 -30.53
CA GLY A 31 9.72 20.98 -30.10
C GLY A 31 9.56 22.42 -30.56
N GLY A 32 8.43 22.73 -31.19
CA GLY A 32 8.05 24.08 -31.60
C GLY A 32 7.18 24.77 -30.56
N ALA A 33 6.86 26.05 -30.77
CA ALA A 33 5.98 26.80 -29.89
C ALA A 33 4.55 26.22 -29.87
N SER A 34 4.13 25.56 -30.97
CA SER A 34 2.82 24.92 -31.08
C SER A 34 2.86 23.43 -31.45
N LEU A 35 4.03 22.92 -31.84
CA LEU A 35 4.21 21.55 -32.34
C LEU A 35 4.85 20.66 -31.27
N PRO A 36 4.26 19.48 -30.96
CA PRO A 36 4.82 18.55 -30.00
C PRO A 36 6.09 17.88 -30.55
N ARG A 37 6.98 17.46 -29.66
CA ARG A 37 8.14 16.64 -30.02
C ARG A 37 7.67 15.27 -30.51
N SER A 38 8.17 14.85 -31.68
CA SER A 38 7.85 13.54 -32.26
C SER A 38 9.00 13.05 -33.13
N MET A 39 9.71 12.04 -32.63
CA MET A 39 10.88 11.44 -33.29
C MET A 39 10.54 10.78 -34.64
N PRO A 40 9.42 10.03 -34.81
CA PRO A 40 9.08 9.44 -36.10
C PRO A 40 8.80 10.47 -37.19
N THR A 41 8.11 11.58 -36.85
CA THR A 41 7.81 12.64 -37.81
C THR A 41 9.03 13.50 -38.11
N ALA A 42 9.91 13.73 -37.12
CA ALA A 42 11.19 14.38 -37.35
C ALA A 42 12.06 13.56 -38.32
N LEU A 43 12.19 12.24 -38.09
CA LEU A 43 12.91 11.33 -38.97
C LEU A 43 12.38 11.38 -40.41
N HIS A 44 11.05 11.39 -40.58
CA HIS A 44 10.40 11.44 -41.89
C HIS A 44 10.80 12.69 -42.69
N TRP A 45 10.69 13.88 -42.08
CA TRP A 45 10.99 15.14 -42.76
C TRP A 45 12.49 15.37 -42.96
N LEU A 46 13.32 14.99 -41.98
CA LEU A 46 14.77 15.05 -42.10
C LEU A 46 15.28 14.10 -43.19
N SER A 47 14.71 12.90 -43.32
CA SER A 47 15.11 11.96 -44.38
C SER A 47 14.82 12.53 -45.78
N ARG A 48 13.70 13.22 -45.96
CA ARG A 48 13.35 13.88 -47.24
C ARG A 48 14.27 15.08 -47.53
N ALA A 49 14.61 15.86 -46.51
CA ALA A 49 15.58 16.94 -46.66
C ALA A 49 16.98 16.40 -47.02
N ALA A 50 17.41 15.30 -46.38
CA ALA A 50 18.68 14.64 -46.68
C ALA A 50 18.75 14.10 -48.12
N GLN A 51 17.65 13.56 -48.65
CA GLN A 51 17.53 13.15 -50.05
C GLN A 51 17.73 14.32 -51.02
N GLN A 52 17.35 15.54 -50.62
CA GLN A 52 17.51 16.77 -51.38
C GLN A 52 18.86 17.47 -51.11
N GLN A 53 19.88 16.74 -50.67
CA GLN A 53 21.24 17.23 -50.43
C GLN A 53 21.35 18.33 -49.35
N GLN A 54 20.43 18.33 -48.38
CA GLN A 54 20.59 19.15 -47.17
C GLN A 54 21.46 18.42 -46.16
N ASP A 55 22.74 18.78 -46.08
CA ASP A 55 23.71 18.01 -45.30
C ASP A 55 23.43 18.01 -43.80
N GLU A 56 22.87 19.12 -43.30
CA GLU A 56 22.46 19.24 -41.91
C GLU A 56 21.42 18.18 -41.51
N ALA A 57 20.60 17.72 -42.44
CA ALA A 57 19.52 16.79 -42.15
C ALA A 57 20.04 15.41 -41.70
N TRP A 58 21.04 14.85 -42.39
CA TRP A 58 21.60 13.54 -42.02
C TRP A 58 22.48 13.61 -40.76
N MET A 59 23.12 14.76 -40.50
CA MET A 59 23.83 15.00 -39.22
C MET A 59 22.85 15.00 -38.03
N LEU A 60 21.70 15.65 -38.17
CA LEU A 60 20.67 15.68 -37.13
C LEU A 60 20.06 14.29 -36.89
N ILE A 61 19.89 13.49 -37.95
CA ILE A 61 19.47 12.09 -37.84
C ILE A 61 20.50 11.31 -37.00
N GLY A 62 21.78 11.39 -37.35
CA GLY A 62 22.85 10.68 -36.67
C GLY A 62 23.05 11.10 -35.20
N HIS A 63 22.80 12.37 -34.88
CA HIS A 63 23.03 12.90 -33.53
C HIS A 63 21.87 12.64 -32.56
N HIS A 64 20.62 12.75 -33.02
CA HIS A 64 19.46 12.83 -32.13
C HIS A 64 18.47 11.67 -32.24
N ILE A 65 18.52 10.86 -33.30
CA ILE A 65 17.53 9.79 -33.50
C ILE A 65 18.10 8.48 -32.96
N PRO A 66 17.53 7.92 -31.87
CA PRO A 66 18.03 6.70 -31.27
C PRO A 66 17.61 5.46 -32.08
N PHE A 67 18.30 4.36 -31.81
CA PHE A 67 18.10 3.07 -32.48
C PHE A 67 16.65 2.57 -32.49
N GLU A 68 15.92 2.77 -31.39
CA GLU A 68 14.52 2.32 -31.25
C GLU A 68 13.60 2.81 -32.37
N TYR A 69 13.84 4.02 -32.89
CA TYR A 69 13.07 4.56 -34.02
C TYR A 69 13.70 4.21 -35.38
N ALA A 70 15.03 4.10 -35.43
CA ALA A 70 15.76 3.77 -36.65
C ALA A 70 15.55 2.31 -37.11
N GLN A 71 15.41 1.36 -36.17
CA GLN A 71 15.22 -0.07 -36.48
C GLN A 71 13.96 -0.34 -37.32
N HIS A 72 12.91 0.47 -37.15
CA HIS A 72 11.64 0.30 -37.86
C HIS A 72 11.70 0.77 -39.32
N CYS A 73 12.74 1.53 -39.70
CA CYS A 73 12.92 2.13 -41.03
C CYS A 73 14.30 1.82 -41.63
N GLN A 74 14.91 0.72 -41.21
CA GLN A 74 16.32 0.37 -41.46
C GLN A 74 16.84 0.61 -42.89
N PRO A 75 16.21 0.12 -43.99
CA PRO A 75 16.81 0.28 -45.33
C PRO A 75 16.86 1.74 -45.80
N ALA A 76 15.98 2.60 -45.30
CA ALA A 76 15.88 3.99 -45.73
C ALA A 76 16.83 4.93 -44.95
N VAL A 77 17.29 4.53 -43.76
CA VAL A 77 18.03 5.40 -42.83
C VAL A 77 19.50 5.02 -42.71
N LEU A 78 19.86 3.76 -43.03
CA LEU A 78 21.25 3.28 -43.02
C LEU A 78 22.26 4.21 -43.74
N PRO A 79 21.98 4.72 -44.97
CA PRO A 79 22.92 5.61 -45.64
C PRO A 79 23.17 6.94 -44.91
N TRP A 80 22.23 7.40 -44.09
CA TRP A 80 22.37 8.63 -43.32
C TRP A 80 23.27 8.43 -42.10
N TYR A 81 23.14 7.29 -41.41
CA TYR A 81 24.03 6.95 -40.30
C TYR A 81 25.46 6.67 -40.78
N ASP A 82 25.61 6.06 -41.96
CA ASP A 82 26.90 5.84 -42.58
C ASP A 82 27.64 7.16 -42.86
N ARG A 83 26.95 8.11 -43.50
CA ARG A 83 27.49 9.47 -43.75
C ARG A 83 27.73 10.26 -42.47
N ALA A 84 26.84 10.14 -41.48
CA ALA A 84 27.00 10.81 -40.20
C ALA A 84 28.22 10.31 -39.43
N TYR A 85 28.49 9.00 -39.47
CA TYR A 85 29.69 8.42 -38.89
C TYR A 85 30.95 8.90 -39.62
N ASP A 86 30.96 8.94 -40.96
CA ASP A 86 32.09 9.49 -41.74
C ASP A 86 32.37 10.97 -41.44
N ALA A 87 31.32 11.74 -41.09
CA ALA A 87 31.43 13.13 -40.67
C ALA A 87 31.89 13.29 -39.21
N GLY A 88 32.15 12.20 -38.48
CA GLY A 88 32.63 12.21 -37.10
C GLY A 88 31.54 12.34 -36.03
N VAL A 89 30.28 12.03 -36.35
CA VAL A 89 29.19 12.06 -35.36
C VAL A 89 29.26 10.81 -34.47
N ALA A 90 29.83 10.95 -33.27
CA ALA A 90 30.02 9.86 -32.31
C ALA A 90 28.78 8.99 -32.03
N PRO A 91 27.57 9.53 -31.74
CA PRO A 91 26.39 8.70 -31.48
C PRO A 91 25.89 7.94 -32.73
N ALA A 92 26.21 8.40 -33.94
CA ALA A 92 25.80 7.74 -35.17
C ALA A 92 26.49 6.38 -35.35
N GLY A 93 27.74 6.25 -34.90
CA GLY A 93 28.51 5.01 -35.01
C GLY A 93 27.90 3.84 -34.22
N LEU A 94 27.38 4.10 -33.02
CA LEU A 94 26.72 3.09 -32.19
C LEU A 94 25.41 2.61 -32.84
N VAL A 95 24.59 3.53 -33.33
CA VAL A 95 23.31 3.20 -33.98
C VAL A 95 23.55 2.49 -35.31
N LEU A 96 24.56 2.89 -36.09
CA LEU A 96 24.98 2.19 -37.30
C LEU A 96 25.38 0.73 -36.99
N ALA A 97 26.18 0.53 -35.94
CA ALA A 97 26.59 -0.80 -35.51
C ALA A 97 25.40 -1.66 -35.06
N GLN A 98 24.45 -1.09 -34.30
CA GLN A 98 23.24 -1.78 -33.89
C GLN A 98 22.34 -2.19 -35.05
N LEU A 99 22.17 -1.31 -36.05
CA LEU A 99 21.38 -1.61 -37.23
C LEU A 99 22.05 -2.70 -38.10
N VAL A 100 23.36 -2.61 -38.32
CA VAL A 100 24.06 -3.54 -39.23
C VAL A 100 24.31 -4.91 -38.59
N LEU A 101 24.64 -4.95 -37.29
CA LEU A 101 25.01 -6.18 -36.57
C LEU A 101 23.83 -6.84 -35.85
N GLY A 102 22.71 -6.12 -35.65
CA GLY A 102 21.48 -6.64 -35.04
C GLY A 102 20.47 -7.20 -36.04
N GLY A 103 20.61 -6.94 -37.34
CA GLY A 103 19.72 -7.43 -38.39
C GLY A 103 20.13 -8.79 -38.97
N ALA A 104 19.17 -9.66 -39.26
CA ALA A 104 19.41 -10.93 -39.93
C ALA A 104 19.76 -10.72 -41.42
N ASP A 105 20.96 -11.16 -41.78
CA ASP A 105 21.54 -11.42 -43.11
C ASP A 105 21.07 -10.56 -44.30
N GLY A 106 21.98 -9.68 -44.76
CA GLY A 106 21.82 -8.89 -45.98
C GLY A 106 22.72 -7.65 -46.09
N ALA A 107 23.48 -7.31 -45.05
CA ALA A 107 24.43 -6.19 -45.08
C ALA A 107 25.70 -6.55 -45.86
N ASP A 108 26.14 -5.62 -46.72
CA ASP A 108 27.41 -5.69 -47.45
C ASP A 108 28.59 -5.87 -46.47
N ASP A 109 29.55 -6.73 -46.82
CA ASP A 109 30.69 -7.06 -45.96
C ASP A 109 31.55 -5.83 -45.65
N GLY A 110 31.59 -4.86 -46.57
CA GLY A 110 32.23 -3.56 -46.35
C GLY A 110 31.54 -2.71 -45.28
N LEU A 111 30.20 -2.66 -45.27
CA LEU A 111 29.43 -1.95 -44.24
C LEU A 111 29.51 -2.66 -42.89
N ARG A 112 29.57 -3.99 -42.88
CA ARG A 112 29.76 -4.78 -41.66
C ARG A 112 31.12 -4.52 -41.02
N ALA A 113 32.19 -4.44 -41.81
CA ALA A 113 33.52 -4.08 -41.31
C ALA A 113 33.55 -2.66 -40.71
N LYS A 114 32.90 -1.70 -41.37
CA LYS A 114 32.78 -0.31 -40.90
C LYS A 114 31.95 -0.21 -39.60
N ALA A 115 30.85 -0.96 -39.51
CA ALA A 115 30.04 -1.06 -38.29
C ALA A 115 30.83 -1.65 -37.11
N MET A 116 31.68 -2.65 -37.35
CA MET A 116 32.58 -3.19 -36.33
C MET A 116 33.61 -2.17 -35.85
N LEU A 117 34.21 -1.40 -36.76
CA LEU A 117 35.13 -0.31 -36.40
C LEU A 117 34.44 0.77 -35.56
N ALA A 118 33.25 1.21 -35.97
CA ALA A 118 32.45 2.17 -35.23
C ALA A 118 32.11 1.69 -33.81
N LEU A 119 31.86 0.39 -33.68
CA LEU A 119 31.58 -0.24 -32.39
C LEU A 119 32.82 -0.30 -31.48
N GLU A 120 33.99 -0.58 -32.05
CA GLU A 120 35.27 -0.55 -31.32
C GLU A 120 35.66 0.87 -30.88
N ASP A 121 35.45 1.87 -31.73
CA ASP A 121 35.66 3.27 -31.39
C ASP A 121 34.72 3.71 -30.25
N ALA A 122 33.43 3.39 -30.36
CA ALA A 122 32.46 3.71 -29.31
C ALA A 122 32.77 3.00 -27.98
N ALA A 123 33.30 1.78 -28.03
CA ALA A 123 33.75 1.06 -26.84
C ALA A 123 35.01 1.68 -26.22
N ARG A 124 35.94 2.18 -27.04
CA ARG A 124 37.12 2.95 -26.59
C ARG A 124 36.72 4.26 -25.93
N ASP A 125 35.70 4.94 -26.44
CA ASP A 125 35.13 6.17 -25.87
C ASP A 125 34.30 5.92 -24.59
N GLY A 126 34.20 4.66 -24.13
CA GLY A 126 33.63 4.30 -22.84
C GLY A 126 32.18 3.82 -22.89
N SER A 127 31.53 3.73 -24.06
CA SER A 127 30.16 3.25 -24.18
C SER A 127 30.01 1.82 -23.64
N ALA A 128 29.21 1.67 -22.58
CA ALA A 128 28.90 0.37 -21.98
C ALA A 128 28.05 -0.50 -22.91
N GLU A 129 27.23 0.13 -23.75
CA GLU A 129 26.40 -0.54 -24.75
C GLU A 129 27.26 -1.10 -25.91
N ALA A 130 28.25 -0.34 -26.37
CA ALA A 130 29.20 -0.80 -27.38
C ALA A 130 30.01 -2.01 -26.90
N ARG A 131 30.48 -2.00 -25.65
CA ARG A 131 31.21 -3.14 -25.05
C ARG A 131 30.37 -4.41 -24.96
N ARG A 132 29.08 -4.28 -24.64
CA ARG A 132 28.16 -5.44 -24.60
C ARG A 132 27.95 -6.03 -25.99
N LEU A 133 27.74 -5.19 -26.99
CA LEU A 133 27.57 -5.63 -28.37
C LEU A 133 28.86 -6.25 -28.94
N LEU A 134 30.04 -5.76 -28.57
CA LEU A 134 31.30 -6.43 -28.94
C LEU A 134 31.44 -7.81 -28.30
N ALA A 135 31.09 -7.93 -27.02
CA ALA A 135 31.13 -9.22 -26.33
C ALA A 135 30.17 -10.24 -26.95
N SER A 136 28.95 -9.81 -27.34
CA SER A 136 27.99 -10.70 -28.00
C SER A 136 28.46 -11.15 -29.39
N GLN A 137 29.13 -10.28 -30.17
CA GLN A 137 29.72 -10.64 -31.46
C GLN A 137 30.92 -11.59 -31.33
N ARG A 138 31.65 -11.56 -30.20
CA ARG A 138 32.80 -12.44 -29.92
C ARG A 138 32.41 -13.78 -29.28
N GLY A 139 31.13 -13.98 -28.93
CA GLY A 139 30.65 -15.18 -28.24
C GLY A 139 31.16 -15.30 -26.79
N GLU A 140 31.64 -14.21 -26.20
CA GLU A 140 32.13 -14.17 -24.82
C GLU A 140 30.96 -13.95 -23.84
N PRO A 141 31.00 -14.53 -22.62
CA PRO A 141 30.00 -14.24 -21.60
C PRO A 141 30.01 -12.74 -21.32
N ALA A 142 28.84 -12.11 -21.43
CA ALA A 142 28.70 -10.66 -21.30
C ALA A 142 29.43 -10.18 -20.03
N PRO A 143 30.44 -9.29 -20.15
CA PRO A 143 31.11 -8.79 -18.96
C PRO A 143 30.06 -8.07 -18.09
N PRO A 144 30.05 -8.30 -16.76
CA PRO A 144 29.14 -7.58 -15.89
C PRO A 144 29.37 -6.08 -16.09
N ALA A 145 28.28 -5.31 -16.16
CA ALA A 145 28.29 -3.89 -16.55
C ALA A 145 29.15 -2.96 -15.66
N CYS A 146 29.81 -3.48 -14.63
CA CYS A 146 30.89 -2.84 -13.91
C CYS A 146 31.81 -3.92 -13.32
N ALA A 147 32.94 -4.20 -13.98
CA ALA A 147 34.13 -4.52 -13.20
C ALA A 147 34.51 -3.21 -12.50
N VAL A 148 34.51 -3.23 -11.17
CA VAL A 148 34.91 -2.14 -10.30
C VAL A 148 36.30 -1.65 -10.76
N ALA A 149 36.33 -0.62 -11.60
CA ALA A 149 37.52 0.20 -11.70
C ALA A 149 37.59 0.93 -10.35
N ALA A 150 38.54 0.50 -9.53
CA ALA A 150 38.99 1.23 -8.37
C ALA A 150 39.46 2.62 -8.86
N CYS A 151 38.53 3.57 -8.96
CA CYS A 151 38.87 4.94 -9.27
C CYS A 151 39.35 5.59 -7.99
N ALA A 152 40.67 5.61 -7.88
CA ALA A 152 41.40 6.55 -7.05
C ALA A 152 40.90 7.98 -7.29
N VAL A 153 40.89 8.71 -6.18
CA VAL A 153 40.68 10.14 -6.01
C VAL A 153 41.05 10.97 -7.25
N GLY A 154 40.06 11.67 -7.80
CA GLY A 154 40.22 12.72 -8.80
C GLY A 154 38.99 13.63 -8.74
N ALA A 155 39.18 14.85 -8.29
CA ALA A 155 38.17 15.90 -8.22
C ALA A 155 37.74 16.34 -9.63
N ASP A 156 36.54 16.92 -9.71
CA ASP A 156 35.98 17.65 -10.84
C ASP A 156 35.62 16.88 -12.11
N ALA A 157 34.49 16.17 -12.04
CA ALA A 157 33.55 16.06 -13.15
C ALA A 157 32.17 15.72 -12.57
N ALA A 158 31.13 16.42 -13.00
CA ALA A 158 29.74 16.13 -12.66
C ALA A 158 29.46 14.63 -12.86
N ARG A 159 29.37 13.89 -11.76
CA ARG A 159 29.16 12.44 -11.80
C ARG A 159 27.78 12.20 -12.42
N PRO A 160 27.67 11.31 -13.43
CA PRO A 160 26.35 10.93 -13.92
C PRO A 160 25.57 10.33 -12.75
N GLY A 161 24.35 10.82 -12.54
CA GLY A 161 23.44 10.28 -11.53
C GLY A 161 23.24 8.77 -11.72
N PRO A 162 22.81 8.05 -10.66
CA PRO A 162 22.59 6.61 -10.73
C PRO A 162 21.70 6.24 -11.93
N CYS A 163 22.23 5.38 -12.82
CA CYS A 163 21.51 4.97 -14.03
C CYS A 163 20.30 4.09 -13.66
N ALA A 164 19.26 4.09 -14.51
CA ALA A 164 18.05 3.28 -14.31
C ALA A 164 18.35 1.78 -14.06
N ASP A 165 19.38 1.25 -14.71
CA ASP A 165 19.84 -0.13 -14.54
C ASP A 165 20.37 -0.43 -13.13
N GLN A 166 20.96 0.55 -12.44
CA GLN A 166 21.46 0.38 -11.07
C GLN A 166 20.31 0.22 -10.09
N TYR A 167 19.25 1.01 -10.23
CA TYR A 167 18.05 0.87 -9.42
C TYR A 167 17.32 -0.45 -9.70
N ALA A 168 17.31 -0.94 -10.94
CA ALA A 168 16.72 -2.24 -11.26
C ALA A 168 17.40 -3.41 -10.51
N LEU A 169 18.72 -3.38 -10.39
CA LEU A 169 19.48 -4.39 -9.63
C LEU A 169 19.23 -4.28 -8.11
N LEU A 170 19.10 -3.06 -7.59
CA LEU A 170 18.71 -2.83 -6.20
C LEU A 170 17.32 -3.38 -5.91
N GLU A 171 16.39 -3.19 -6.84
CA GLU A 171 15.02 -3.70 -6.75
C GLU A 171 14.99 -5.23 -6.69
N GLN A 172 15.79 -5.90 -7.52
CA GLN A 172 15.91 -7.36 -7.51
C GLN A 172 16.49 -7.88 -6.19
N ALA A 173 17.55 -7.24 -5.68
CA ALA A 173 18.15 -7.63 -4.39
C ALA A 173 17.17 -7.42 -3.22
N TRP A 174 16.40 -6.32 -3.23
CA TRP A 174 15.39 -6.03 -2.22
C TRP A 174 14.25 -7.05 -2.25
N GLN A 175 13.72 -7.39 -3.42
CA GLN A 175 12.67 -8.41 -3.59
C GLN A 175 13.16 -9.80 -3.18
N GLY A 176 14.44 -10.10 -3.42
CA GLY A 176 15.09 -11.33 -2.97
C GLY A 176 15.38 -11.40 -1.47
N GLN A 177 15.09 -10.34 -0.70
CA GLN A 177 15.40 -10.21 0.74
C GLN A 177 16.89 -10.35 1.08
N ASP A 178 17.79 -10.15 0.11
CA ASP A 178 19.24 -10.14 0.35
C ASP A 178 19.69 -8.71 0.71
N TYR A 179 19.40 -8.33 1.96
CA TYR A 179 19.71 -7.00 2.49
C TYR A 179 21.22 -6.70 2.46
N ARG A 180 22.08 -7.72 2.57
CA ARG A 180 23.53 -7.52 2.53
C ARG A 180 24.00 -7.21 1.11
N ALA A 181 23.51 -7.94 0.11
CA ALA A 181 23.79 -7.63 -1.29
C ALA A 181 23.23 -6.26 -1.68
N TYR A 182 22.00 -5.94 -1.22
CA TYR A 182 21.39 -4.63 -1.42
C TYR A 182 22.29 -3.51 -0.88
N LEU A 183 22.72 -3.61 0.39
CA LEU A 183 23.55 -2.56 1.01
C LEU A 183 24.90 -2.37 0.32
N ARG A 184 25.55 -3.46 -0.13
CA ARG A 184 26.82 -3.36 -0.86
C ARG A 184 26.70 -2.52 -2.12
N ALA A 185 25.57 -2.60 -2.81
CA ALA A 185 25.30 -1.82 -4.01
C ALA A 185 24.71 -0.43 -3.71
N ALA A 186 23.87 -0.32 -2.68
CA ALA A 186 23.09 0.88 -2.36
C ALA A 186 23.88 1.94 -1.57
N LEU A 187 24.75 1.53 -0.64
CA LEU A 187 25.48 2.46 0.23
C LEU A 187 26.38 3.45 -0.53
N PRO A 188 27.15 3.05 -1.56
CA PRO A 188 27.91 4.00 -2.35
C PRO A 188 27.04 5.09 -2.99
N LEU A 189 25.85 4.71 -3.47
CA LEU A 189 24.90 5.64 -4.09
C LEU A 189 24.27 6.56 -3.03
N ALA A 190 23.86 6.01 -1.89
CA ALA A 190 23.33 6.77 -0.77
C ALA A 190 24.36 7.82 -0.30
N ARG A 191 25.64 7.45 -0.17
CA ARG A 191 26.72 8.38 0.21
C ARG A 191 26.91 9.51 -0.79
N ILE A 192 26.74 9.27 -2.09
CA ILE A 192 26.78 10.34 -3.10
C ILE A 192 25.63 11.33 -2.88
N VAL A 193 24.42 10.84 -2.58
CA VAL A 193 23.28 11.70 -2.24
C VAL A 193 23.55 12.48 -0.96
N LEU A 194 24.14 11.83 0.06
CA LEU A 194 24.43 12.45 1.36
C LEU A 194 25.50 13.56 1.30
N GLN A 195 26.46 13.51 0.37
CA GLN A 195 27.54 14.50 0.26
C GLN A 195 27.04 15.94 0.02
N GLY A 196 25.91 16.10 -0.67
CA GLY A 196 25.25 17.39 -0.88
C GLY A 196 24.00 17.60 -0.04
N ALA A 197 23.71 16.67 0.88
CA ALA A 197 22.49 16.69 1.65
C ALA A 197 22.67 17.45 2.98
N PRO A 198 21.59 18.06 3.48
CA PRO A 198 21.57 18.62 4.83
C PRO A 198 21.84 17.55 5.90
N ALA A 199 22.35 18.00 7.04
CA ALA A 199 22.76 17.10 8.13
C ALA A 199 21.58 16.37 8.77
N ASP A 200 20.40 16.97 8.77
CA ASP A 200 19.23 16.46 9.48
C ASP A 200 17.92 16.89 8.78
N ALA A 201 16.80 16.29 9.19
CA ALA A 201 15.51 16.53 8.55
C ALA A 201 15.03 18.00 8.71
N GLU A 202 15.46 18.66 9.78
CA GLU A 202 15.07 20.05 10.05
C GLU A 202 15.84 21.02 9.15
N ALA A 203 17.15 20.81 8.98
CA ALA A 203 17.95 21.53 8.01
C ALA A 203 17.43 21.32 6.58
N ALA A 204 16.99 20.10 6.23
CA ALA A 204 16.35 19.82 4.94
C ALA A 204 15.09 20.65 4.72
N ARG A 205 14.22 20.69 5.74
CA ARG A 205 12.99 21.48 5.74
C ARG A 205 13.25 22.98 5.59
N VAL A 206 14.26 23.51 6.30
CA VAL A 206 14.61 24.94 6.26
C VAL A 206 15.25 25.32 4.93
N ALA A 207 16.12 24.47 4.40
CA ALA A 207 16.78 24.69 3.11
C ALA A 207 15.86 24.46 1.91
N GLY A 208 14.67 23.86 2.09
CA GLY A 208 13.81 23.45 1.00
C GLY A 208 14.49 22.43 0.09
N TRP A 209 15.23 21.49 0.68
CA TRP A 209 16.06 20.55 -0.06
C TRP A 209 15.19 19.64 -0.95
N PRO A 210 15.38 19.67 -2.28
CA PRO A 210 14.59 18.86 -3.18
C PRO A 210 15.01 17.39 -3.05
N VAL A 211 14.05 16.51 -2.73
CA VAL A 211 14.29 15.07 -2.65
C VAL A 211 13.51 14.37 -3.74
N GLU A 212 14.21 13.70 -4.65
CA GLU A 212 13.57 12.90 -5.68
C GLU A 212 12.99 11.61 -5.09
N PRO A 213 11.84 11.09 -5.58
CA PRO A 213 11.22 9.89 -5.03
C PRO A 213 12.15 8.66 -5.00
N GLN A 214 13.04 8.52 -6.00
CA GLN A 214 14.01 7.43 -6.04
C GLN A 214 15.08 7.57 -4.95
N GLN A 215 15.50 8.80 -4.64
CA GLN A 215 16.44 9.08 -3.56
C GLN A 215 15.78 8.80 -2.20
N VAL A 216 14.53 9.19 -2.01
CA VAL A 216 13.75 8.87 -0.79
C VAL A 216 13.70 7.36 -0.58
N LEU A 217 13.36 6.61 -1.62
CA LEU A 217 13.27 5.15 -1.57
C LEU A 217 14.61 4.49 -1.25
N LEU A 218 15.69 4.95 -1.91
CA LEU A 218 17.05 4.48 -1.67
C LEU A 218 17.46 4.70 -0.21
N LEU A 219 17.29 5.91 0.31
CA LEU A 219 17.66 6.28 1.67
C LEU A 219 16.82 5.52 2.71
N ALA A 220 15.50 5.40 2.48
CA ALA A 220 14.60 4.65 3.36
C ALA A 220 15.01 3.17 3.48
N ARG A 221 15.27 2.51 2.34
CA ARG A 221 15.64 1.09 2.31
C ARG A 221 17.05 0.84 2.85
N CYS A 222 17.99 1.75 2.60
CA CYS A 222 19.31 1.68 3.24
C CYS A 222 19.16 1.75 4.75
N ALA A 223 18.31 2.65 5.26
CA ALA A 223 18.06 2.78 6.69
C ALA A 223 17.43 1.50 7.27
N GLU A 224 16.41 0.95 6.61
CA GLU A 224 15.74 -0.28 7.05
C GLU A 224 16.66 -1.50 7.03
N ALA A 225 17.47 -1.67 5.98
CA ALA A 225 18.40 -2.79 5.88
C ALA A 225 19.52 -2.72 6.93
N LEU A 226 20.02 -1.52 7.25
CA LEU A 226 21.01 -1.32 8.31
C LEU A 226 20.43 -1.52 9.72
N ASP A 227 19.19 -1.08 9.95
CA ASP A 227 18.48 -1.32 11.21
C ASP A 227 18.36 -2.82 11.51
N GLY A 228 18.05 -3.63 10.49
CA GLY A 228 17.98 -5.09 10.62
C GLY A 228 19.32 -5.75 11.00
N LEU A 229 20.44 -5.08 10.74
CA LEU A 229 21.78 -5.53 11.11
C LEU A 229 22.24 -4.98 12.48
N ALA A 230 21.41 -4.17 13.15
CA ALA A 230 21.66 -3.55 14.45
C ALA A 230 22.92 -2.66 14.53
N GLU A 231 23.39 -2.16 13.39
CA GLU A 231 24.54 -1.26 13.31
C GLU A 231 24.08 0.18 13.59
N HIS A 232 24.62 0.80 14.65
CA HIS A 232 24.32 2.19 15.02
C HIS A 232 25.26 3.14 14.28
N ASP A 233 24.97 3.41 13.02
CA ASP A 233 25.77 4.29 12.17
C ASP A 233 25.18 5.73 12.14
N PRO A 234 25.97 6.79 12.32
CA PRO A 234 25.51 8.15 12.03
C PRO A 234 24.96 8.31 10.60
N GLU A 235 25.50 7.58 9.61
CA GLU A 235 25.00 7.58 8.23
C GLU A 235 23.56 7.06 8.16
N LEU A 236 23.22 6.02 8.94
CA LEU A 236 21.87 5.48 9.06
C LEU A 236 20.88 6.54 9.56
N GLN A 237 21.26 7.29 10.59
CA GLN A 237 20.39 8.30 11.16
C GLN A 237 20.13 9.43 10.16
N GLN A 238 21.15 9.87 9.42
CA GLN A 238 20.99 10.86 8.37
C GLN A 238 20.09 10.36 7.23
N CYS A 239 20.29 9.12 6.75
CA CYS A 239 19.44 8.49 5.75
C CYS A 239 17.96 8.47 6.18
N ARG A 240 17.69 8.04 7.43
CA ARG A 240 16.32 7.99 7.98
C ARG A 240 15.69 9.38 8.07
N GLU A 241 16.45 10.37 8.52
CA GLU A 241 15.96 11.74 8.66
C GLU A 241 15.59 12.37 7.31
N LEU A 242 16.43 12.19 6.30
CA LEU A 242 16.18 12.69 4.95
C LEU A 242 15.06 11.93 4.25
N ALA A 243 14.97 10.61 4.42
CA ALA A 243 13.86 9.81 3.91
C ALA A 243 12.52 10.22 4.54
N ALA A 244 12.50 10.46 5.86
CA ALA A 244 11.31 10.94 6.56
C ALA A 244 10.87 12.34 6.07
N HIS A 245 11.84 13.23 5.82
CA HIS A 245 11.60 14.54 5.21
C HIS A 245 11.00 14.40 3.80
N GLY A 246 11.52 13.47 3.00
CA GLY A 246 11.02 13.13 1.67
C GLY A 246 9.63 12.46 1.65
N GLY A 247 9.04 12.20 2.82
CA GLY A 247 7.67 11.72 2.94
C GLY A 247 7.53 10.21 3.17
N ASP A 248 8.61 9.44 3.31
CA ASP A 248 8.49 8.00 3.50
C ASP A 248 7.86 7.65 4.87
N ARG A 249 6.72 6.95 4.81
CA ARG A 249 5.92 6.59 6.00
C ARG A 249 6.66 5.69 6.99
N GLN A 250 7.51 4.77 6.51
CA GLN A 250 8.26 3.86 7.40
C GLN A 250 9.38 4.61 8.10
N ALA A 251 10.12 5.46 7.37
CA ALA A 251 11.15 6.32 7.92
C ALA A 251 10.56 7.31 8.95
N GLN A 252 9.40 7.90 8.67
CA GLN A 252 8.69 8.77 9.62
C GLN A 252 8.30 8.01 10.90
N LEU A 253 7.75 6.80 10.78
CA LEU A 253 7.43 5.96 11.93
C LEU A 253 8.68 5.62 12.73
N ALA A 254 9.72 5.08 12.08
CA ALA A 254 10.98 4.70 12.72
C ALA A 254 11.64 5.88 13.42
N LEU A 255 11.64 7.05 12.78
CA LEU A 255 12.22 8.27 13.34
C LEU A 255 11.41 8.77 14.55
N GLY A 256 10.08 8.69 14.48
CA GLY A 256 9.19 9.00 15.59
C GLY A 256 9.43 8.10 16.81
N LEU A 257 9.52 6.80 16.58
CA LEU A 257 9.83 5.78 17.60
C LEU A 257 11.23 5.99 18.20
N TRP A 258 12.22 6.32 17.37
CA TRP A 258 13.59 6.62 17.80
C TRP A 258 13.65 7.86 18.70
N PHE A 259 12.99 8.96 18.30
CA PHE A 259 12.92 10.18 19.12
C PHE A 259 12.18 9.98 20.44
N ALA A 260 11.22 9.06 20.49
CA ALA A 260 10.50 8.71 21.70
C ALA A 260 11.16 7.58 22.52
N ARG A 261 12.25 6.97 22.00
CA ARG A 261 12.90 5.79 22.56
C ARG A 261 11.90 4.68 22.90
N MET A 262 11.10 4.32 21.91
CA MET A 262 10.13 3.23 22.01
C MET A 262 10.23 2.26 20.85
N ASN A 263 9.83 1.02 21.08
CA ASN A 263 9.63 0.05 20.00
C ASN A 263 8.21 0.19 19.40
N CYS A 264 7.93 -0.54 18.33
CA CYS A 264 6.60 -0.58 17.70
C CYS A 264 5.50 -1.12 18.65
N ALA A 265 5.87 -1.89 19.67
CA ALA A 265 4.96 -2.34 20.73
C ALA A 265 4.67 -1.26 21.79
N GLY A 266 5.28 -0.07 21.69
CA GLY A 266 5.03 1.04 22.62
C GLY A 266 5.75 0.91 23.98
N GLU A 267 6.74 0.03 24.06
CA GLU A 267 7.61 -0.17 25.21
C GLU A 267 8.85 0.71 25.11
N ARG A 268 9.40 1.13 26.25
CA ARG A 268 10.54 2.05 26.30
C ARG A 268 11.85 1.28 26.11
N LEU A 269 12.73 1.81 25.26
CA LEU A 269 14.04 1.23 24.98
C LEU A 269 15.14 1.85 25.86
N ALA A 270 16.00 0.99 26.41
CA ALA A 270 17.18 1.39 27.19
C ALA A 270 18.33 1.92 26.31
N ALA A 271 18.43 1.42 25.08
CA ALA A 271 19.32 1.93 24.04
C ALA A 271 18.62 3.04 23.22
N GLY A 272 19.41 3.89 22.54
CA GLY A 272 18.92 4.97 21.70
C GLY A 272 19.54 6.33 22.05
N ILE A 273 18.87 7.41 21.67
CA ILE A 273 19.35 8.80 21.86
C ILE A 273 19.63 9.09 23.34
N ALA A 274 20.65 9.91 23.60
CA ALA A 274 20.94 10.44 24.93
C ALA A 274 19.71 11.14 25.58
N ALA A 275 18.93 11.89 24.81
CA ALA A 275 17.75 12.62 25.28
C ALA A 275 16.53 12.36 24.39
N VAL A 276 15.39 12.08 25.03
CA VAL A 276 14.11 11.86 24.35
C VAL A 276 13.55 13.20 23.86
N ASN A 277 13.03 13.26 22.64
CA ASN A 277 12.42 14.48 22.08
C ASN A 277 10.99 14.20 21.61
N PHE A 278 10.04 14.28 22.55
CA PHE A 278 8.64 13.97 22.27
C PHE A 278 7.98 14.93 21.28
N LYS A 279 8.42 16.19 21.22
CA LYS A 279 7.90 17.15 20.23
C LYS A 279 8.23 16.68 18.81
N ARG A 280 9.47 16.24 18.56
CA ARG A 280 9.85 15.65 17.27
C ARG A 280 9.16 14.31 17.05
N ALA A 281 9.08 13.46 18.07
CA ALA A 281 8.40 12.16 17.97
C ALA A 281 6.94 12.30 17.56
N ILE A 282 6.18 13.15 18.26
CA ILE A 282 4.77 13.41 17.98
C ILE A 282 4.60 13.91 16.54
N ARG A 283 5.43 14.87 16.10
CA ARG A 283 5.37 15.38 14.72
C ARG A 283 5.51 14.27 13.68
N TRP A 284 6.52 13.40 13.82
CA TRP A 284 6.78 12.34 12.85
C TRP A 284 5.76 11.21 12.90
N LEU A 285 5.33 10.81 14.10
CA LEU A 285 4.30 9.79 14.26
C LEU A 285 2.94 10.28 13.72
N THR A 286 2.60 11.56 13.89
CA THR A 286 1.38 12.12 13.30
C THR A 286 1.42 12.03 11.78
N LEU A 287 2.54 12.41 11.14
CA LEU A 287 2.70 12.29 9.69
C LEU A 287 2.60 10.83 9.21
N ALA A 288 3.27 9.89 9.88
CA ALA A 288 3.19 8.48 9.54
C ALA A 288 1.75 7.94 9.69
N GLY A 289 1.06 8.34 10.77
CA GLY A 289 -0.31 7.96 11.03
C GLY A 289 -1.31 8.53 10.01
N GLU A 290 -1.09 9.77 9.54
CA GLU A 290 -1.87 10.38 8.45
C GLU A 290 -1.70 9.65 7.12
N GLN A 291 -0.53 9.03 6.91
CA GLN A 291 -0.27 8.13 5.78
C GLN A 291 -0.79 6.69 5.96
N GLY A 292 -1.60 6.44 7.01
CA GLY A 292 -2.26 5.15 7.24
C GLY A 292 -1.47 4.15 8.09
N MET A 293 -0.38 4.56 8.77
CA MET A 293 0.33 3.68 9.68
C MET A 293 -0.37 3.57 11.04
N ALA A 294 -1.11 2.48 11.25
CA ALA A 294 -1.83 2.22 12.49
C ALA A 294 -0.90 2.16 13.74
N GLU A 295 0.32 1.66 13.55
CA GLU A 295 1.37 1.61 14.58
C GLU A 295 1.75 3.01 15.10
N ALA A 296 1.73 4.02 14.23
CA ALA A 296 2.06 5.38 14.63
C ALA A 296 1.02 5.98 15.58
N TRP A 297 -0.27 5.75 15.30
CA TRP A 297 -1.36 6.13 16.21
C TRP A 297 -1.30 5.36 17.53
N PHE A 298 -0.92 4.08 17.49
CA PHE A 298 -0.71 3.31 18.71
C PHE A 298 0.44 3.88 19.55
N ALA A 299 1.57 4.21 18.93
CA ALA A 299 2.71 4.85 19.58
C ALA A 299 2.33 6.21 20.22
N LEU A 300 1.59 7.06 19.48
CA LEU A 300 1.04 8.31 20.02
C LEU A 300 0.15 8.08 21.23
N SER A 301 -0.70 7.04 21.22
CA SER A 301 -1.51 6.69 22.39
C SER A 301 -0.66 6.43 23.63
N ARG A 302 0.50 5.77 23.47
CA ARG A 302 1.42 5.49 24.58
C ARG A 302 2.11 6.76 25.08
N ILE A 303 2.50 7.66 24.18
CA ILE A 303 3.08 8.97 24.52
C ILE A 303 2.13 9.75 25.42
N TYR A 304 0.86 9.89 25.03
CA TYR A 304 -0.10 10.67 25.82
C TYR A 304 -0.60 9.97 27.08
N LEU A 305 -0.48 8.64 27.16
CA LEU A 305 -0.92 7.87 28.32
C LEU A 305 0.06 7.97 29.50
N LYS A 306 1.38 7.95 29.23
CA LYS A 306 2.39 7.96 30.29
C LYS A 306 2.83 9.39 30.61
N PRO A 307 2.84 9.78 31.90
CA PRO A 307 3.28 11.12 32.31
C PRO A 307 4.78 11.36 32.04
N GLU A 308 5.55 10.29 31.80
CA GLU A 308 6.97 10.34 31.43
C GLU A 308 7.21 10.94 30.03
N PHE A 309 6.18 11.02 29.19
CA PHE A 309 6.32 11.27 27.76
C PHE A 309 5.66 12.58 27.29
N SER A 310 4.62 13.08 27.95
CA SER A 310 4.01 14.38 27.63
C SER A 310 3.17 14.91 28.80
N GLN A 311 2.47 16.03 28.60
CA GLN A 311 1.34 16.38 29.45
C GLN A 311 0.30 15.26 29.29
N ARG A 312 0.29 14.34 30.26
CA ARG A 312 -0.58 13.17 30.28
C ARG A 312 -2.02 13.59 29.97
N SER A 313 -2.55 13.06 28.87
CA SER A 313 -3.92 13.31 28.42
C SER A 313 -4.57 11.98 28.12
N VAL A 314 -5.38 11.50 29.07
CA VAL A 314 -6.07 10.21 28.94
C VAL A 314 -7.07 10.25 27.78
N ALA A 315 -7.71 11.41 27.56
CA ALA A 315 -8.66 11.59 26.47
C ALA A 315 -7.98 11.49 25.09
N GLU A 316 -6.86 12.18 24.87
CA GLU A 316 -6.11 12.09 23.61
C GLU A 316 -5.51 10.70 23.40
N ALA A 317 -4.97 10.10 24.47
CA ALA A 317 -4.47 8.73 24.40
C ALA A 317 -5.56 7.74 23.94
N GLN A 318 -6.79 7.88 24.45
CA GLN A 318 -7.93 7.06 24.04
C GLN A 318 -8.31 7.33 22.58
N ALA A 319 -8.36 8.59 22.15
CA ALA A 319 -8.68 8.94 20.77
C ALA A 319 -7.67 8.34 19.77
N TYR A 320 -6.36 8.43 20.07
CA TYR A 320 -5.33 7.82 19.22
C TYR A 320 -5.36 6.28 19.24
N LEU A 321 -5.66 5.69 20.40
CA LEU A 321 -5.83 4.23 20.52
C LEU A 321 -7.00 3.74 19.66
N GLU A 322 -8.13 4.44 19.71
CA GLU A 322 -9.31 4.13 18.89
C GLU A 322 -9.01 4.28 17.40
N ARG A 323 -8.31 5.36 16.99
CA ARG A 323 -7.87 5.53 15.60
C ARG A 323 -6.95 4.40 15.12
N ALA A 324 -6.02 3.95 15.96
CA ALA A 324 -5.18 2.79 15.67
C ALA A 324 -6.02 1.52 15.50
N ALA A 325 -7.01 1.31 16.38
CA ALA A 325 -7.90 0.15 16.34
C ALA A 325 -8.78 0.12 15.08
N GLU A 326 -9.29 1.29 14.66
CA GLU A 326 -10.05 1.49 13.42
C GLU A 326 -9.23 1.14 12.18
N MET A 327 -7.94 1.53 12.17
CA MET A 327 -6.99 1.18 11.11
C MET A 327 -6.50 -0.28 11.15
N GLY A 328 -7.01 -1.10 12.07
CA GLY A 328 -6.71 -2.52 12.10
C GLY A 328 -5.62 -2.95 13.10
N HIS A 329 -5.06 -2.05 13.90
CA HIS A 329 -3.97 -2.41 14.82
C HIS A 329 -4.45 -3.40 15.91
N ARG A 330 -4.00 -4.65 15.82
CA ARG A 330 -4.45 -5.77 16.67
C ARG A 330 -4.40 -5.49 18.17
N VAL A 331 -3.29 -4.95 18.68
CA VAL A 331 -3.12 -4.65 20.11
C VAL A 331 -4.03 -3.50 20.55
N ALA A 332 -4.22 -2.50 19.67
CA ALA A 332 -5.11 -1.38 19.98
C ALA A 332 -6.57 -1.85 20.08
N GLN A 333 -7.01 -2.73 19.17
CA GLN A 333 -8.34 -3.34 19.23
C GLN A 333 -8.54 -4.13 20.53
N LEU A 334 -7.56 -4.96 20.93
CA LEU A 334 -7.63 -5.67 22.21
C LEU A 334 -7.80 -4.69 23.38
N GLU A 335 -6.97 -3.64 23.46
CA GLU A 335 -7.03 -2.67 24.54
C GLU A 335 -8.33 -1.86 24.57
N CYS A 336 -8.83 -1.41 23.41
CA CYS A 336 -10.14 -0.77 23.27
C CYS A 336 -11.26 -1.69 23.78
N GLY A 337 -11.21 -2.97 23.42
CA GLY A 337 -12.16 -3.98 23.88
C GLY A 337 -12.12 -4.19 25.39
N LEU A 338 -10.92 -4.36 25.96
CA LEU A 338 -10.71 -4.50 27.39
C LEU A 338 -11.12 -3.26 28.19
N TYR A 339 -10.87 -2.07 27.67
CA TYR A 339 -11.28 -0.82 28.28
C TYR A 339 -12.81 -0.71 28.33
N ALA A 340 -13.48 -0.92 27.20
CA ALA A 340 -14.93 -0.90 27.11
C ALA A 340 -15.59 -1.95 28.02
N TRP A 341 -14.99 -3.13 28.16
CA TRP A 341 -15.48 -4.15 29.08
C TRP A 341 -15.35 -3.74 30.55
N ARG A 342 -14.26 -3.07 30.93
CA ARG A 342 -14.03 -2.57 32.30
C ARG A 342 -15.01 -1.46 32.66
N THR A 343 -15.32 -0.56 31.72
CA THR A 343 -16.23 0.58 31.92
C THR A 343 -17.70 0.25 31.67
N ARG A 344 -18.05 -1.02 31.44
CA ARG A 344 -19.43 -1.43 31.07
C ARG A 344 -20.55 -1.08 32.02
N ARG A 345 -20.24 -0.76 33.28
CA ARG A 345 -21.23 -0.30 34.25
C ARG A 345 -21.62 1.16 34.03
N ASN A 346 -20.79 1.93 33.34
CA ASN A 346 -20.95 3.38 33.19
C ASN A 346 -21.62 3.76 31.87
N GLY A 347 -21.67 2.86 30.88
CA GLY A 347 -22.30 3.12 29.59
C GLY A 347 -23.01 1.87 29.05
N GLU A 348 -24.28 2.02 28.71
CA GLU A 348 -25.22 0.94 28.34
C GLU A 348 -24.79 0.11 27.13
N MET A 349 -23.88 0.62 26.29
CA MET A 349 -23.42 -0.03 25.05
C MET A 349 -21.94 -0.41 25.07
N SER A 350 -21.27 -0.23 26.21
CA SER A 350 -19.83 -0.49 26.32
C SER A 350 -19.50 -1.97 26.21
N ASP A 351 -20.41 -2.85 26.63
CA ASP A 351 -20.28 -4.30 26.49
C ASP A 351 -20.40 -4.74 25.02
N VAL A 352 -21.31 -4.13 24.26
CA VAL A 352 -21.41 -4.29 22.80
C VAL A 352 -20.16 -3.79 22.09
N ARG A 353 -19.64 -2.61 22.48
CA ARG A 353 -18.38 -2.07 21.95
C ARG A 353 -17.18 -2.95 22.30
N ALA A 354 -17.17 -3.55 23.49
CA ALA A 354 -16.14 -4.50 23.90
C ALA A 354 -16.14 -5.74 22.99
N ALA A 355 -17.31 -6.34 22.77
CA ALA A 355 -17.46 -7.49 21.89
C ALA A 355 -16.99 -7.19 20.47
N TYR A 356 -17.33 -6.01 19.93
CA TYR A 356 -16.91 -5.56 18.59
C TYR A 356 -15.39 -5.57 18.43
N TRP A 357 -14.68 -4.86 19.33
CA TRP A 357 -13.24 -4.72 19.21
C TRP A 357 -12.50 -6.02 19.49
N LEU A 358 -12.96 -6.79 20.47
CA LEU A 358 -12.38 -8.09 20.78
C LEU A 358 -12.58 -9.10 19.63
N GLN A 359 -13.73 -9.08 18.94
CA GLN A 359 -13.95 -9.92 17.75
C GLN A 359 -12.98 -9.55 16.63
N LYS A 360 -12.75 -8.26 16.38
CA LYS A 360 -11.76 -7.82 15.39
C LYS A 360 -10.33 -8.25 15.76
N ALA A 361 -9.95 -8.12 17.03
CA ALA A 361 -8.63 -8.57 17.49
C ALA A 361 -8.48 -10.10 17.39
N ALA A 362 -9.53 -10.86 17.77
CA ALA A 362 -9.57 -12.32 17.66
C ALA A 362 -9.46 -12.78 16.20
N ALA A 363 -10.13 -12.10 15.26
CA ALA A 363 -10.04 -12.41 13.82
C ALA A 363 -8.60 -12.25 13.27
N GLN A 364 -7.74 -11.47 13.95
CA GLN A 364 -6.31 -11.33 13.64
C GLN A 364 -5.41 -12.29 14.44
N GLY A 365 -5.98 -13.34 15.04
CA GLY A 365 -5.25 -14.36 15.81
C GLY A 365 -4.82 -13.93 17.21
N CYS A 366 -5.47 -12.94 17.83
CA CYS A 366 -5.17 -12.55 19.20
C CYS A 366 -5.79 -13.52 20.21
N ALA A 367 -4.97 -14.46 20.73
CA ALA A 367 -5.41 -15.46 21.71
C ALA A 367 -5.96 -14.84 23.01
N GLU A 368 -5.43 -13.70 23.46
CA GLU A 368 -5.95 -12.99 24.62
C GLU A 368 -7.37 -12.46 24.35
N ALA A 369 -7.62 -11.91 23.16
CA ALA A 369 -8.96 -11.45 22.78
C ALA A 369 -9.95 -12.61 22.75
N GLU A 370 -9.57 -13.77 22.20
CA GLU A 370 -10.39 -14.98 22.18
C GLU A 370 -10.72 -15.47 23.59
N ALA A 371 -9.72 -15.52 24.48
CA ALA A 371 -9.91 -15.94 25.87
C ALA A 371 -10.85 -15.00 26.64
N VAL A 372 -10.78 -13.69 26.36
CA VAL A 372 -11.69 -12.71 26.94
C VAL A 372 -13.10 -12.87 26.35
N LEU A 373 -13.24 -13.03 25.03
CA LEU A 373 -14.53 -13.29 24.37
C LEU A 373 -15.22 -14.52 24.93
N ALA A 374 -14.48 -15.61 25.13
CA ALA A 374 -15.00 -16.85 25.71
C ALA A 374 -15.54 -16.65 27.13
N LYS A 375 -14.96 -15.73 27.92
CA LYS A 375 -15.44 -15.38 29.27
C LYS A 375 -16.65 -14.47 29.25
N ILE A 376 -16.70 -13.48 28.35
CA ILE A 376 -17.78 -12.47 28.35
C ILE A 376 -19.03 -12.92 27.58
N ALA A 377 -18.85 -13.76 26.56
CA ALA A 377 -19.90 -14.24 25.67
C ALA A 377 -19.71 -15.74 25.41
N ALA A 378 -19.68 -16.51 26.50
CA ALA A 378 -19.58 -17.95 26.45
C ALA A 378 -20.68 -18.53 25.55
N PRO A 379 -20.35 -19.47 24.64
CA PRO A 379 -21.35 -20.11 23.81
C PRO A 379 -22.38 -20.78 24.72
N ALA A 380 -23.64 -20.41 24.56
CA ALA A 380 -24.72 -21.06 25.27
C ALA A 380 -24.96 -22.44 24.64
N ALA A 381 -24.98 -23.49 25.46
CA ALA A 381 -25.50 -24.78 25.01
C ALA A 381 -26.96 -24.64 24.59
N ALA A 382 -27.38 -25.39 23.57
CA ALA A 382 -28.79 -25.44 23.20
C ALA A 382 -29.60 -25.90 24.43
N PRO A 383 -30.59 -25.13 24.89
CA PRO A 383 -31.34 -25.51 26.07
C PRO A 383 -32.16 -26.76 25.75
N SER A 384 -32.23 -27.71 26.69
CA SER A 384 -32.96 -28.98 26.52
C SER A 384 -34.44 -28.78 26.14
N TRP A 385 -35.05 -27.67 26.57
CA TRP A 385 -36.42 -27.35 26.17
C TRP A 385 -36.55 -27.06 24.66
N THR A 386 -35.52 -26.50 24.02
CA THR A 386 -35.56 -26.24 22.57
C THR A 386 -35.48 -27.52 21.77
N GLU A 387 -34.70 -28.52 22.21
CA GLU A 387 -34.64 -29.84 21.58
C GLU A 387 -35.98 -30.56 21.65
N ALA A 388 -36.71 -30.42 22.76
CA ALA A 388 -38.04 -30.98 22.91
C ALA A 388 -39.09 -30.33 21.98
N VAL A 389 -38.91 -29.04 21.65
CA VAL A 389 -39.87 -28.27 20.85
C VAL A 389 -39.51 -28.28 19.36
N LEU A 390 -38.26 -28.52 18.99
CA LEU A 390 -37.78 -28.43 17.61
C LEU A 390 -38.45 -29.41 16.63
N PRO A 391 -38.70 -30.69 16.96
CA PRO A 391 -39.43 -31.60 16.08
C PRO A 391 -40.87 -31.14 15.81
N LEU A 392 -41.42 -30.35 16.72
CA LEU A 392 -42.77 -29.83 16.64
C LEU A 392 -42.85 -28.55 15.80
N LEU A 393 -41.74 -27.82 15.60
CA LEU A 393 -41.64 -26.68 14.68
C LEU A 393 -41.90 -27.10 13.22
N THR A 394 -43.17 -27.29 12.91
CA THR A 394 -43.70 -27.68 11.61
C THR A 394 -44.07 -26.43 10.82
N ARG A 395 -44.19 -26.61 9.50
CA ARG A 395 -44.74 -25.56 8.63
C ARG A 395 -46.09 -25.04 9.13
N ALA A 396 -46.93 -25.92 9.69
CA ALA A 396 -48.20 -25.57 10.30
C ALA A 396 -48.06 -24.61 11.51
N LEU A 397 -47.03 -24.75 12.35
CA LEU A 397 -46.75 -23.77 13.41
C LEU A 397 -46.31 -22.42 12.82
N ALA A 398 -45.38 -22.46 11.86
CA ALA A 398 -44.89 -21.25 11.21
C ALA A 398 -46.01 -20.46 10.53
N ASP A 399 -46.98 -21.17 9.94
CA ASP A 399 -48.14 -20.55 9.26
C ASP A 399 -49.19 -20.03 10.27
N SER A 400 -49.44 -20.75 11.37
CA SER A 400 -50.47 -20.39 12.35
C SER A 400 -50.01 -19.40 13.44
N GLN A 401 -48.75 -19.49 13.87
CA GLN A 401 -48.15 -18.62 14.89
C GLN A 401 -46.71 -18.23 14.49
N PRO A 402 -46.53 -17.39 13.45
CA PRO A 402 -45.23 -17.05 12.89
C PRO A 402 -44.27 -16.43 13.92
N LEU A 403 -44.77 -15.52 14.76
CA LEU A 403 -43.95 -14.85 15.78
C LEU A 403 -43.44 -15.81 16.85
N LEU A 404 -44.28 -16.77 17.27
CA LEU A 404 -43.86 -17.79 18.22
C LEU A 404 -42.81 -18.72 17.60
N ALA A 405 -43.02 -19.13 16.34
CA ALA A 405 -42.06 -19.94 15.60
C ALA A 405 -40.69 -19.25 15.51
N ALA A 406 -40.69 -17.96 15.15
CA ALA A 406 -39.49 -17.15 15.06
C ALA A 406 -38.74 -17.01 16.40
N ARG A 407 -39.48 -16.83 17.52
CA ARG A 407 -38.88 -16.81 18.86
C ARG A 407 -38.22 -18.14 19.22
N ILE A 408 -38.87 -19.27 18.95
CA ILE A 408 -38.30 -20.60 19.25
C ILE A 408 -37.05 -20.86 18.38
N GLU A 409 -37.09 -20.46 17.11
CA GLU A 409 -35.92 -20.55 16.24
C GLU A 409 -34.74 -19.72 16.79
N LEU A 410 -35.00 -18.48 17.21
CA LEU A 410 -34.01 -17.62 17.85
C LEU A 410 -33.42 -18.30 19.10
N ALA A 411 -34.29 -18.90 19.92
CA ALA A 411 -33.86 -19.62 21.12
C ALA A 411 -32.91 -20.77 20.83
N ARG A 412 -33.16 -21.53 19.76
CA ARG A 412 -32.28 -22.61 19.32
C ARG A 412 -30.94 -22.08 18.82
N LEU A 413 -30.97 -21.04 17.98
CA LEU A 413 -29.76 -20.51 17.33
C LEU A 413 -28.81 -19.83 18.32
N PHE A 414 -29.36 -19.20 19.36
CA PHE A 414 -28.60 -18.40 20.32
C PHE A 414 -28.58 -19.00 21.74
N GLY A 415 -29.24 -20.14 21.97
CA GLY A 415 -29.28 -20.79 23.27
C GLY A 415 -30.02 -19.98 24.33
N LEU A 416 -31.20 -19.47 23.99
CA LEU A 416 -32.03 -18.70 24.92
C LEU A 416 -32.82 -19.61 25.85
N THR A 417 -32.87 -19.24 27.11
CA THR A 417 -33.84 -19.80 28.05
C THR A 417 -35.25 -19.47 27.58
N ARG A 418 -36.23 -20.24 28.05
CA ARG A 418 -37.63 -20.00 27.73
C ARG A 418 -38.09 -18.59 28.13
N ALA A 419 -37.66 -18.09 29.29
CA ALA A 419 -38.02 -16.74 29.74
C ALA A 419 -37.45 -15.68 28.78
N GLU A 420 -36.17 -15.77 28.43
CA GLU A 420 -35.54 -14.88 27.44
C GLU A 420 -36.26 -14.96 26.10
N THR A 421 -36.57 -16.16 25.62
CA THR A 421 -37.26 -16.37 24.33
C THR A 421 -38.60 -15.63 24.25
N LEU A 422 -39.38 -15.65 25.32
CA LEU A 422 -40.71 -15.06 25.35
C LEU A 422 -40.70 -13.58 25.73
N LEU A 423 -39.69 -13.11 26.46
CA LEU A 423 -39.61 -11.73 26.98
C LEU A 423 -38.69 -10.83 26.18
N LEU A 424 -37.73 -11.38 25.42
CA LEU A 424 -36.77 -10.58 24.67
C LEU A 424 -37.48 -9.71 23.63
N ASP A 425 -37.15 -8.43 23.64
CA ASP A 425 -37.41 -7.56 22.51
C ASP A 425 -36.37 -7.86 21.44
N VAL A 426 -36.82 -8.55 20.38
CA VAL A 426 -35.96 -9.03 19.30
C VAL A 426 -35.32 -7.87 18.55
N LYS A 427 -36.00 -6.72 18.43
CA LYS A 427 -35.48 -5.55 17.70
C LYS A 427 -34.40 -4.86 18.50
N ALA A 428 -34.68 -4.58 19.77
CA ALA A 428 -33.72 -3.89 20.64
C ALA A 428 -32.48 -4.75 20.97
N ALA A 429 -32.60 -6.08 20.87
CA ALA A 429 -31.52 -7.01 21.17
C ALA A 429 -30.43 -7.08 20.08
N ASP A 430 -30.72 -6.73 18.84
CA ASP A 430 -29.79 -6.88 17.72
C ASP A 430 -28.85 -5.67 17.57
N HIS A 431 -27.54 -5.92 17.66
CA HIS A 431 -26.50 -4.92 17.45
C HIS A 431 -25.51 -5.30 16.35
N GLY A 432 -25.94 -6.10 15.37
CA GLY A 432 -25.14 -6.43 14.19
C GLY A 432 -24.17 -7.59 14.43
N HIS A 433 -23.18 -7.41 15.31
CA HIS A 433 -22.13 -8.41 15.62
C HIS A 433 -22.39 -9.22 16.90
N CYS A 434 -23.37 -8.80 17.71
CA CYS A 434 -23.84 -9.54 18.88
C CYS A 434 -25.33 -9.30 19.15
N LEU A 435 -25.93 -10.24 19.87
CA LEU A 435 -27.26 -10.15 20.46
C LEU A 435 -27.14 -9.81 21.96
N VAL A 436 -27.77 -8.73 22.40
CA VAL A 436 -27.88 -8.34 23.82
C VAL A 436 -29.16 -8.93 24.39
N VAL A 437 -29.00 -9.85 25.34
CA VAL A 437 -30.13 -10.43 26.06
C VAL A 437 -30.28 -9.73 27.40
N ASP A 438 -31.22 -8.79 27.46
CA ASP A 438 -31.54 -8.04 28.68
C ASP A 438 -33.05 -8.02 28.94
N ILE A 439 -33.51 -8.97 29.76
CA ILE A 439 -34.92 -9.07 30.18
C ILE A 439 -35.12 -8.62 31.63
N ARG A 440 -34.17 -7.90 32.23
CA ARG A 440 -34.21 -7.55 33.66
C ARG A 440 -35.43 -6.71 34.04
N ALA A 441 -35.92 -5.89 33.11
CA ALA A 441 -37.12 -5.09 33.29
C ALA A 441 -38.37 -5.96 33.55
N SER A 442 -38.47 -7.12 32.89
CA SER A 442 -39.62 -8.03 33.01
C SER A 442 -39.36 -9.25 33.89
N TYR A 443 -38.08 -9.56 34.15
CA TYR A 443 -37.64 -10.72 34.91
C TYR A 443 -36.41 -10.38 35.74
N GLY A 444 -36.62 -9.82 36.93
CA GLY A 444 -35.56 -9.26 37.78
C GLY A 444 -34.47 -10.25 38.23
N ARG A 445 -34.71 -11.57 38.14
CA ARG A 445 -33.69 -12.60 38.40
C ARG A 445 -32.73 -12.84 37.23
N SER A 446 -33.03 -12.30 36.04
CA SER A 446 -32.19 -12.46 34.85
C SER A 446 -30.91 -11.64 34.97
N LYS A 447 -29.86 -12.12 34.29
CA LYS A 447 -28.61 -11.37 34.10
C LYS A 447 -28.52 -10.95 32.65
N ARG A 448 -28.15 -9.69 32.41
CA ARG A 448 -27.78 -9.22 31.07
C ARG A 448 -26.60 -10.06 30.58
N ARG A 449 -26.71 -10.63 29.37
CA ARG A 449 -25.63 -11.38 28.73
C ARG A 449 -25.54 -11.06 27.24
N LEU A 450 -24.34 -11.24 26.71
CA LEU A 450 -24.02 -11.05 25.30
C LEU A 450 -23.88 -12.38 24.60
N ILE A 451 -24.39 -12.46 23.37
CA ILE A 451 -24.25 -13.64 22.51
C ILE A 451 -23.66 -13.19 21.18
N LEU A 452 -22.47 -13.69 20.85
CA LEU A 452 -21.79 -13.32 19.62
C LEU A 452 -22.45 -14.00 18.41
N LEU A 453 -22.59 -13.26 17.31
CA LEU A 453 -22.89 -13.85 16.02
C LEU A 453 -21.60 -14.43 15.44
N ARG A 454 -21.57 -15.75 15.25
CA ARG A 454 -20.37 -16.50 14.83
C ARG A 454 -20.41 -16.91 13.37
N THR A 455 -21.60 -17.01 12.78
CA THR A 455 -21.79 -17.53 11.42
C THR A 455 -22.68 -16.63 10.59
N ALA A 456 -22.47 -16.63 9.27
CA ALA A 456 -23.35 -15.93 8.33
C ALA A 456 -24.80 -16.46 8.40
N GLN A 457 -24.97 -17.76 8.67
CA GLN A 457 -26.29 -18.37 8.86
C GLN A 457 -27.03 -17.78 10.06
N GLN A 458 -26.35 -17.55 11.19
CA GLN A 458 -26.94 -16.89 12.36
C GLN A 458 -27.37 -15.45 12.05
N ARG A 459 -26.55 -14.68 11.32
CA ARG A 459 -26.89 -13.32 10.89
C ARG A 459 -28.12 -13.32 9.96
N GLN A 460 -28.12 -14.16 8.93
CA GLN A 460 -29.24 -14.26 7.98
C GLN A 460 -30.55 -14.68 8.67
N ALA A 461 -30.49 -15.64 9.59
CA ALA A 461 -31.66 -16.04 10.35
C ALA A 461 -32.16 -14.92 11.26
N LEU A 462 -31.25 -14.20 11.94
CA LEU A 462 -31.62 -13.06 12.77
C LEU A 462 -32.23 -11.93 11.93
N ASP A 463 -31.67 -11.58 10.78
CA ASP A 463 -32.25 -10.59 9.86
C ASP A 463 -33.67 -10.95 9.45
N ARG A 464 -33.89 -12.20 9.05
CA ARG A 464 -35.22 -12.69 8.69
C ARG A 464 -36.18 -12.61 9.87
N ILE A 465 -35.73 -13.01 11.06
CA ILE A 465 -36.55 -12.99 12.27
C ILE A 465 -36.90 -11.53 12.64
N VAL A 466 -35.92 -10.63 12.74
CA VAL A 466 -36.12 -9.21 13.07
C VAL A 466 -37.13 -8.55 12.12
N ARG A 467 -37.09 -8.84 10.81
CA ARG A 467 -38.08 -8.35 9.84
C ARG A 467 -39.52 -8.77 10.16
N GLN A 468 -39.74 -9.96 10.72
CA GLN A 468 -41.08 -10.38 11.15
C GLN A 468 -41.60 -9.55 12.35
N PHE A 469 -40.70 -8.95 13.13
CA PHE A 469 -41.03 -8.11 14.29
C PHE A 469 -41.01 -6.60 13.97
N GLU A 470 -40.67 -6.19 12.74
CA GLU A 470 -40.46 -4.79 12.35
C GLU A 470 -41.66 -3.91 12.70
N HIS A 471 -42.85 -4.34 12.30
CA HIS A 471 -44.12 -3.64 12.58
C HIS A 471 -44.92 -4.23 13.75
N VAL A 472 -44.29 -5.09 14.56
CA VAL A 472 -44.94 -5.72 15.72
C VAL A 472 -44.49 -5.02 16.99
N ASP A 473 -45.45 -4.57 17.80
CA ASP A 473 -45.17 -4.15 19.17
C ASP A 473 -44.92 -5.40 20.04
N SER A 474 -43.68 -5.50 20.54
CA SER A 474 -43.23 -6.58 21.43
C SER A 474 -43.46 -6.25 22.91
N GLY A 475 -44.15 -5.15 23.21
CA GLY A 475 -44.59 -4.78 24.55
C GLY A 475 -45.71 -5.66 25.12
N PRO A 476 -46.10 -5.44 26.38
CA PRO A 476 -47.15 -6.20 27.06
C PRO A 476 -48.55 -5.99 26.45
N ASP A 477 -48.78 -4.84 25.81
CA ASP A 477 -50.06 -4.46 25.20
C ASP A 477 -50.09 -4.69 23.69
N GLY A 478 -48.96 -5.14 23.11
CA GLY A 478 -48.84 -5.43 21.69
C GLY A 478 -49.52 -6.74 21.27
N LEU A 479 -49.39 -7.09 19.98
CA LEU A 479 -50.05 -8.28 19.39
C LEU A 479 -49.65 -9.60 20.09
N GLU A 480 -48.40 -9.70 20.53
CA GLU A 480 -47.93 -10.87 21.28
C GLU A 480 -48.39 -10.86 22.73
N GLY A 481 -48.87 -9.72 23.24
CA GLY A 481 -49.33 -9.58 24.62
C GLY A 481 -48.22 -9.79 25.64
N ASN A 482 -48.58 -9.93 26.91
CA ASN A 482 -47.63 -10.09 28.00
C ASN A 482 -47.06 -11.53 28.09
N TYR A 483 -46.08 -11.71 28.99
CA TYR A 483 -45.42 -13.01 29.21
C TYR A 483 -46.39 -14.18 29.42
N ARG A 484 -47.47 -13.98 30.18
CA ARG A 484 -48.45 -15.04 30.47
C ARG A 484 -49.19 -15.47 29.22
N GLN A 485 -49.57 -14.52 28.37
CA GLN A 485 -50.24 -14.79 27.09
C GLN A 485 -49.30 -15.52 26.12
N ARG A 486 -48.04 -15.09 26.00
CA ARG A 486 -47.04 -15.78 25.18
C ARG A 486 -46.77 -17.21 25.67
N LEU A 487 -46.63 -17.37 26.98
CA LEU A 487 -46.45 -18.68 27.61
C LEU A 487 -47.68 -19.58 27.42
N TYR A 488 -48.89 -19.02 27.49
CA TYR A 488 -50.12 -19.74 27.21
C TYR A 488 -50.13 -20.22 25.76
N ARG A 489 -49.86 -19.36 24.76
CA ARG A 489 -49.78 -19.77 23.35
C ARG A 489 -48.78 -20.92 23.14
N LEU A 490 -47.59 -20.81 23.74
CA LEU A 490 -46.59 -21.87 23.70
C LEU A 490 -47.12 -23.18 24.29
N LYS A 491 -47.71 -23.15 25.49
CA LYS A 491 -48.24 -24.35 26.16
C LYS A 491 -49.40 -24.99 25.38
N THR A 492 -50.35 -24.18 24.93
CA THR A 492 -51.52 -24.64 24.18
C THR A 492 -51.09 -25.34 22.89
N TRP A 493 -50.06 -24.79 22.23
CA TRP A 493 -49.54 -25.35 21.00
C TRP A 493 -48.74 -26.65 21.22
N LEU A 494 -48.05 -26.79 22.36
CA LEU A 494 -47.30 -28.01 22.73
C LEU A 494 -48.18 -29.19 23.19
N GLY A 495 -49.46 -28.96 23.52
CA GLY A 495 -50.38 -30.00 24.00
C GLY A 495 -50.14 -30.47 25.45
N ALA A 496 -51.10 -31.22 26.00
CA ALA A 496 -51.17 -31.58 27.43
C ALA A 496 -50.08 -32.58 27.92
N GLY A 497 -49.29 -33.18 27.02
CA GLY A 497 -48.30 -34.24 27.35
C GLY A 497 -46.90 -33.77 27.77
N MET A 498 -46.59 -32.47 27.64
CA MET A 498 -45.24 -31.91 27.86
C MET A 498 -45.01 -31.06 29.14
N PRO A 499 -45.84 -31.07 30.21
CA PRO A 499 -45.69 -30.12 31.32
C PRO A 499 -44.40 -30.32 32.15
N ARG A 500 -43.81 -31.53 32.16
CA ARG A 500 -42.58 -31.81 32.94
C ARG A 500 -41.32 -31.17 32.36
N LEU A 501 -41.25 -30.96 31.04
CA LEU A 501 -40.11 -30.29 30.38
C LEU A 501 -40.17 -28.76 30.44
N LEU A 502 -41.36 -28.22 30.73
CA LEU A 502 -41.63 -26.79 30.88
C LEU A 502 -41.58 -26.34 32.36
N ALA A 503 -41.17 -27.18 33.30
CA ALA A 503 -41.09 -26.82 34.72
C ALA A 503 -39.73 -26.22 35.13
N ALA A 504 -38.67 -26.50 34.37
CA ALA A 504 -37.35 -25.85 34.47
C ALA A 504 -37.27 -24.58 33.61
#